data_AF-A0A519ES04-F1
#
_entry.id   AF-A0A519ES04-F1
#
_cell.length_a   1.000
_cell.length_b   1.000
_cell.length_c   1.000
_cell.angle_alpha   90.00
_cell.angle_beta   90.00
_cell.angle_gamma   90.00
#
_symmetry.space_group_name_H-M   'P 1'
#
loop_
_entity.id
_entity.type
_entity.pdbx_description
1 polymer ?
#
loop_
_entity_poly.entity_id
_entity_poly.type
_entity_poly.pdbx_seq_one_letter_code
_entity_poly.pdbx_strand_id
1 'polypeptide(L)'
;PLTQKDIAQRMGRSVGEIYRMIAVLVNRNYVSLVDENYYGVTTKLFELAHINPPTHRLLVEAMPIMDRLASELDQSCHLTVYSQGKQVVLCKVDTPSGMGFSIRAGAEVDVLISASGRVLLAFQDEEIRRLRVEEAVARRPEHADPQISSILNSIRASGYESIPSVQVRGLYAVSFPILDARDHAIAALTVPYAERIDQIQRKSIPEVTEALGTAARNLSGRVGGMVPLGRANPRKVKGSDGT
;
A
#
# COMPACT_ATOMS: atom_id res chain seq x y z
N PRO A 1 -9.20 9.47 -21.20
CA PRO A 1 -10.57 9.24 -21.72
C PRO A 1 -10.52 8.24 -22.88
N LEU A 2 -11.48 7.33 -22.98
CA LEU A 2 -11.52 6.28 -24.02
C LEU A 2 -12.94 6.15 -24.56
N THR A 3 -13.08 5.82 -25.85
CA THR A 3 -14.39 5.47 -26.39
C THR A 3 -14.81 4.09 -25.93
N GLN A 4 -16.12 3.79 -26.01
CA GLN A 4 -16.60 2.44 -25.71
C GLN A 4 -15.93 1.38 -26.59
N LYS A 5 -15.65 1.69 -27.87
CA LYS A 5 -14.94 0.80 -28.78
C LYS A 5 -13.50 0.54 -28.33
N ASP A 6 -12.79 1.58 -27.89
CA ASP A 6 -11.41 1.45 -27.40
C ASP A 6 -11.34 0.60 -26.12
N ILE A 7 -12.30 0.77 -25.21
CA ILE A 7 -12.39 -0.03 -23.98
C ILE A 7 -12.64 -1.51 -24.35
N ALA A 8 -13.58 -1.79 -25.24
CA ALA A 8 -13.88 -3.16 -25.68
C ALA A 8 -12.65 -3.82 -26.30
N GLN A 9 -11.96 -3.11 -27.20
CA GLN A 9 -10.76 -3.59 -27.85
C GLN A 9 -9.64 -3.91 -26.85
N ARG A 10 -9.38 -3.03 -25.88
CA ARG A 10 -8.36 -3.27 -24.83
C ARG A 10 -8.71 -4.42 -23.89
N MET A 11 -10.00 -4.73 -23.74
CA MET A 11 -10.48 -5.85 -22.93
C MET A 11 -10.60 -7.17 -23.71
N GLY A 12 -10.37 -7.16 -25.04
CA GLY A 12 -10.59 -8.33 -25.88
C GLY A 12 -12.06 -8.76 -25.95
N ARG A 13 -13.01 -7.81 -25.89
CA ARG A 13 -14.46 -8.04 -25.88
C ARG A 13 -15.17 -7.20 -26.93
N SER A 14 -16.39 -7.58 -27.29
CA SER A 14 -17.26 -6.78 -28.15
C SER A 14 -17.91 -5.62 -27.39
N VAL A 15 -18.35 -4.60 -28.13
CA VAL A 15 -19.04 -3.42 -27.59
C VAL A 15 -20.33 -3.81 -26.84
N GLY A 16 -21.08 -4.78 -27.37
CA GLY A 16 -22.32 -5.28 -26.77
C GLY A 16 -22.09 -5.99 -25.43
N GLU A 17 -20.98 -6.74 -25.29
CA GLU A 17 -20.64 -7.44 -24.05
C GLU A 17 -20.32 -6.48 -22.90
N ILE A 18 -19.67 -5.34 -23.19
CA ILE A 18 -19.28 -4.37 -22.16
C ILE A 18 -20.33 -3.28 -21.91
N TYR A 19 -21.35 -3.14 -22.77
CA TYR A 19 -22.35 -2.07 -22.69
C TYR A 19 -23.04 -2.03 -21.33
N ARG A 20 -23.58 -3.17 -20.86
CA ARG A 20 -24.23 -3.26 -19.55
C ARG A 20 -23.28 -2.92 -18.41
N MET A 21 -22.02 -3.31 -18.54
CA MET A 21 -21.00 -3.08 -17.52
C MET A 21 -20.62 -1.59 -17.41
N ILE A 22 -20.44 -0.91 -18.55
CA ILE A 22 -20.22 0.54 -18.59
C ILE A 22 -21.43 1.29 -18.05
N ALA A 23 -22.65 0.92 -18.46
CA ALA A 23 -23.87 1.54 -17.95
C ALA A 23 -23.98 1.44 -16.42
N VAL A 24 -23.62 0.30 -15.82
CA VAL A 24 -23.58 0.15 -14.36
C VAL A 24 -22.52 1.05 -13.73
N LEU A 25 -21.31 1.15 -14.31
CA LEU A 25 -20.26 2.02 -13.80
C LEU A 25 -20.63 3.51 -13.90
N VAL A 26 -21.33 3.92 -14.97
CA VAL A 26 -21.88 5.26 -15.11
C VAL A 26 -22.95 5.53 -14.08
N ASN A 27 -23.93 4.63 -13.91
CA ASN A 27 -24.99 4.77 -12.91
C ASN A 27 -24.46 4.81 -11.48
N ARG A 28 -23.33 4.15 -11.20
CA ARG A 28 -22.65 4.18 -9.90
C ARG A 28 -21.64 5.32 -9.77
N ASN A 29 -21.59 6.22 -10.74
CA ASN A 29 -20.67 7.35 -10.83
C ASN A 29 -19.18 6.98 -10.81
N TYR A 30 -18.77 5.76 -11.15
CA TYR A 30 -17.33 5.42 -11.28
C TYR A 30 -16.73 5.99 -12.56
N VAL A 31 -17.54 6.10 -13.61
CA VAL A 31 -17.18 6.59 -14.93
C VAL A 31 -18.23 7.60 -15.37
N SER A 32 -17.86 8.62 -16.13
CA SER A 32 -18.79 9.55 -16.76
C SER A 32 -18.43 9.75 -18.24
N LEU A 33 -19.40 10.18 -19.02
CA LEU A 33 -19.13 10.78 -20.33
C LEU A 33 -18.44 12.13 -20.09
N VAL A 34 -17.21 12.26 -20.59
CA VAL A 34 -16.42 13.50 -20.58
C VAL A 34 -16.73 14.31 -21.84
N ASP A 35 -17.13 13.63 -22.91
CA ASP A 35 -17.54 14.17 -24.21
C ASP A 35 -18.52 13.15 -24.86
N GLU A 36 -19.09 13.46 -26.04
CA GLU A 36 -20.17 12.70 -26.69
C GLU A 36 -19.95 11.18 -26.74
N ASN A 37 -18.70 10.73 -26.90
CA ASN A 37 -18.36 9.31 -26.98
C ASN A 37 -17.20 8.88 -26.07
N TYR A 38 -16.68 9.79 -25.24
CA TYR A 38 -15.50 9.52 -24.42
C TYR A 38 -15.85 9.33 -22.95
N TYR A 39 -15.50 8.17 -22.42
CA TYR A 39 -15.65 7.83 -21.02
C TYR A 39 -14.38 8.17 -20.24
N GLY A 40 -14.55 8.75 -19.06
CA GLY A 40 -13.49 9.08 -18.12
C GLY A 40 -13.86 8.67 -16.70
N VAL A 41 -12.84 8.42 -15.89
CA VAL A 41 -13.03 8.14 -14.46
C VAL A 41 -13.44 9.42 -13.75
N THR A 42 -14.41 9.34 -12.85
CA THR A 42 -14.85 10.49 -12.04
C THR A 42 -14.01 10.62 -10.77
N THR A 43 -14.32 11.60 -9.92
CA THR A 43 -13.79 11.73 -8.56
C THR A 43 -14.32 10.67 -7.59
N LYS A 44 -15.18 9.73 -8.00
CA LYS A 44 -15.79 8.76 -7.09
C LYS A 44 -14.78 7.85 -6.42
N LEU A 45 -13.72 7.46 -7.12
CA LEU A 45 -12.62 6.68 -6.53
C LEU A 45 -11.86 7.48 -5.47
N PHE A 46 -11.69 8.79 -5.68
CA PHE A 46 -11.10 9.69 -4.69
C PHE A 46 -12.00 9.82 -3.45
N GLU A 47 -13.31 10.03 -3.63
CA GLU A 47 -14.27 10.05 -2.52
C GLU A 47 -14.20 8.76 -1.70
N LEU A 48 -14.25 7.59 -2.36
CA LEU A 48 -14.20 6.29 -1.68
C LEU A 48 -12.89 6.07 -0.93
N ALA A 49 -11.76 6.53 -1.48
CA ALA A 49 -10.46 6.49 -0.80
C ALA A 49 -10.43 7.37 0.47
N HIS A 50 -11.17 8.48 0.49
CA HIS A 50 -11.25 9.40 1.63
C HIS A 50 -12.37 9.05 2.62
N ILE A 51 -13.37 8.25 2.20
CA ILE A 51 -14.43 7.75 3.08
C ILE A 51 -13.92 6.63 4.00
N ASN A 52 -12.82 5.95 3.65
CA ASN A 52 -12.24 4.87 4.46
C ASN A 52 -11.30 5.43 5.56
N PRO A 53 -11.76 5.61 6.81
CA PRO A 53 -11.02 6.39 7.81
C PRO A 53 -9.66 5.78 8.19
N PRO A 54 -9.50 4.44 8.30
CA PRO A 54 -8.20 3.81 8.53
C PRO A 54 -7.16 4.09 7.44
N THR A 55 -7.52 3.93 6.15
CA THR A 55 -6.57 4.16 5.04
C THR A 55 -6.20 5.63 4.92
N HIS A 56 -7.18 6.53 5.06
CA HIS A 56 -6.92 7.97 5.05
C HIS A 56 -6.00 8.38 6.21
N ARG A 57 -6.27 7.93 7.45
CA ARG A 57 -5.41 8.20 8.61
C ARG A 57 -3.99 7.68 8.38
N LEU A 58 -3.84 6.46 7.87
CA LEU A 58 -2.54 5.89 7.56
C LEU A 58 -1.75 6.78 6.59
N LEU A 59 -2.38 7.25 5.51
CA LEU A 59 -1.72 8.13 4.54
C LEU A 59 -1.31 9.47 5.16
N VAL A 60 -2.22 10.13 5.89
CA VAL A 60 -1.97 11.42 6.54
C VAL A 60 -0.80 11.35 7.53
N GLU A 61 -0.73 10.28 8.33
CA GLU A 61 0.36 10.09 9.29
C GLU A 61 1.67 9.63 8.63
N ALA A 62 1.59 8.83 7.56
CA ALA A 62 2.75 8.28 6.89
C ALA A 62 3.55 9.33 6.12
N MET A 63 2.89 10.20 5.35
CA MET A 63 3.56 11.18 4.47
C MET A 63 4.66 12.01 5.17
N PRO A 64 4.41 12.71 6.31
CA PRO A 64 5.45 13.51 6.96
C PRO A 64 6.56 12.67 7.62
N ILE A 65 6.33 11.39 7.89
CA ILE A 65 7.38 10.47 8.37
C ILE A 65 8.24 10.01 7.19
N MET A 66 7.60 9.63 6.09
CA MET A 66 8.25 9.19 4.86
C MET A 66 9.10 10.30 4.24
N ASP A 67 8.61 11.55 4.21
CA ASP A 67 9.37 12.69 3.70
C ASP A 67 10.66 12.93 4.49
N ARG A 68 10.59 12.87 5.82
CA ARG A 68 11.77 13.00 6.69
C ARG A 68 12.73 11.83 6.51
N LEU A 69 12.21 10.61 6.46
CA LEU A 69 13.03 9.41 6.24
C LEU A 69 13.75 9.47 4.88
N ALA A 70 13.05 9.82 3.82
CA ALA A 70 13.63 9.92 2.48
C ALA A 70 14.71 11.01 2.42
N SER A 71 14.47 12.15 3.09
CA SER A 71 15.44 13.24 3.22
C SER A 71 16.69 12.83 4.00
N GLU A 72 16.51 12.12 5.10
CA GLU A 72 17.59 11.66 5.97
C GLU A 72 18.48 10.60 5.29
N LEU A 73 17.88 9.71 4.51
CA LEU A 73 18.58 8.60 3.87
C LEU A 73 19.10 8.94 2.47
N ASP A 74 18.60 10.02 1.86
CA ASP A 74 18.67 10.26 0.40
C ASP A 74 18.28 9.01 -0.40
N GLN A 75 17.21 8.34 0.04
CA GLN A 75 16.62 7.17 -0.63
C GLN A 75 15.13 7.38 -0.74
N SER A 76 14.50 6.80 -1.76
CA SER A 76 13.05 6.76 -1.81
C SER A 76 12.50 5.83 -0.72
N CYS A 77 11.23 5.98 -0.41
CA CYS A 77 10.51 5.00 0.40
C CYS A 77 9.08 4.88 -0.06
N HIS A 78 8.45 3.74 0.23
CA HIS A 78 7.07 3.49 -0.17
C HIS A 78 6.34 2.67 0.87
N LEU A 79 5.02 2.86 0.93
CA LEU A 79 4.12 2.18 1.82
C LEU A 79 3.23 1.23 1.02
N THR A 80 3.20 -0.05 1.41
CA THR A 80 2.37 -1.07 0.76
C THR A 80 1.34 -1.67 1.69
N VAL A 81 0.27 -2.21 1.12
CA VAL A 81 -0.74 -2.99 1.84
C VAL A 81 -1.02 -4.29 1.12
N TYR A 82 -1.49 -5.29 1.88
CA TYR A 82 -1.98 -6.53 1.31
C TYR A 82 -3.34 -6.33 0.63
N SER A 83 -3.56 -6.98 -0.50
CA SER A 83 -4.84 -6.98 -1.21
C SER A 83 -4.97 -8.21 -2.12
N GLN A 84 -5.70 -9.25 -1.70
CA GLN A 84 -6.10 -10.40 -2.54
C GLN A 84 -4.89 -11.12 -3.18
N GLY A 85 -4.04 -11.76 -2.38
CA GLY A 85 -2.86 -12.50 -2.86
C GLY A 85 -1.72 -11.66 -3.44
N LYS A 86 -1.72 -10.34 -3.25
CA LYS A 86 -0.67 -9.41 -3.72
C LYS A 86 -0.52 -8.25 -2.75
N GLN A 87 0.55 -7.48 -2.92
CA GLN A 87 0.71 -6.19 -2.27
C GLN A 87 0.53 -5.05 -3.27
N VAL A 88 0.01 -3.94 -2.78
CA VAL A 88 -0.26 -2.73 -3.56
C VAL A 88 0.43 -1.54 -2.89
N VAL A 89 1.15 -0.75 -3.68
CA VAL A 89 1.75 0.51 -3.21
C VAL A 89 0.65 1.55 -3.00
N LEU A 90 0.47 2.03 -1.78
CA LEU A 90 -0.49 3.10 -1.46
C LEU A 90 0.08 4.47 -1.78
N CYS A 91 1.28 4.77 -1.27
CA CYS A 91 1.98 6.01 -1.50
C CYS A 91 3.49 5.80 -1.51
N LYS A 92 4.21 6.80 -2.00
CA LYS A 92 5.67 6.82 -2.06
C LYS A 92 6.19 8.24 -1.90
N VAL A 93 7.44 8.34 -1.46
CA VAL A 93 8.25 9.55 -1.49
C VAL A 93 9.48 9.24 -2.32
N ASP A 94 9.76 10.11 -3.29
CA ASP A 94 10.91 9.96 -4.18
C ASP A 94 12.21 10.36 -3.51
N THR A 95 13.32 9.86 -4.04
CA THR A 95 14.66 10.25 -3.61
C THR A 95 14.85 11.78 -3.80
N PRO A 96 15.25 12.54 -2.76
CA PRO A 96 15.44 13.99 -2.84
C PRO A 96 16.43 14.42 -3.92
N SER A 97 17.51 13.66 -4.11
CA SER A 97 18.50 13.92 -5.16
C SER A 97 18.00 13.66 -6.59
N GLY A 98 16.77 13.17 -6.77
CA GLY A 98 16.15 12.89 -8.08
C GLY A 98 16.70 11.66 -8.80
N MET A 99 17.72 11.00 -8.24
CA MET A 99 18.35 9.80 -8.80
C MET A 99 18.22 8.63 -7.83
N GLY A 100 17.29 7.72 -8.13
CA GLY A 100 17.06 6.53 -7.31
C GLY A 100 15.97 5.63 -7.88
N PHE A 101 15.69 4.53 -7.18
CA PHE A 101 14.59 3.66 -7.52
C PHE A 101 13.26 4.33 -7.15
N SER A 102 12.23 4.21 -8.00
CA SER A 102 10.89 4.69 -7.71
C SER A 102 9.87 3.67 -8.17
N ILE A 103 8.87 3.42 -7.33
CA ILE A 103 7.71 2.59 -7.64
C ILE A 103 6.44 3.44 -7.60
N ARG A 104 5.59 3.31 -8.60
CA ARG A 104 4.36 4.12 -8.69
C ARG A 104 3.32 3.67 -7.66
N ALA A 105 2.51 4.62 -7.17
CA ALA A 105 1.29 4.28 -6.45
C ALA A 105 0.37 3.40 -7.32
N GLY A 106 -0.30 2.44 -6.68
CA GLY A 106 -1.09 1.41 -7.34
C GLY A 106 -0.27 0.37 -8.12
N ALA A 107 1.06 0.34 -7.97
CA ALA A 107 1.84 -0.79 -8.46
C ALA A 107 1.55 -2.03 -7.62
N GLU A 108 1.51 -3.18 -8.28
CA GLU A 108 1.33 -4.49 -7.67
C GLU A 108 2.65 -5.24 -7.65
N VAL A 109 2.95 -5.89 -6.53
CA VAL A 109 4.12 -6.76 -6.38
C VAL A 109 3.68 -8.03 -5.65
N ASP A 110 4.35 -9.14 -5.95
CA ASP A 110 4.04 -10.43 -5.36
C ASP A 110 4.43 -10.50 -3.88
N VAL A 111 3.52 -10.99 -3.04
CA VAL A 111 3.70 -11.08 -1.59
C VAL A 111 4.59 -12.22 -1.13
N LEU A 112 4.77 -13.26 -1.95
CA LEU A 112 5.56 -14.44 -1.59
C LEU A 112 7.07 -14.21 -1.72
N ILE A 113 7.48 -13.25 -2.56
CA ILE A 113 8.89 -13.03 -2.91
C ILE A 113 9.43 -11.66 -2.53
N SER A 114 8.57 -10.66 -2.36
CA SER A 114 9.03 -9.32 -1.98
C SER A 114 9.17 -9.17 -0.47
N ALA A 115 10.16 -8.37 -0.04
CA ALA A 115 10.42 -8.12 1.37
C ALA A 115 9.17 -7.59 2.10
N SER A 116 8.54 -6.56 1.53
CA SER A 116 7.33 -5.97 2.09
C SER A 116 6.12 -6.90 2.03
N GLY A 117 6.06 -7.75 1.02
CA GLY A 117 5.06 -8.80 0.89
C GLY A 117 5.13 -9.81 2.02
N ARG A 118 6.31 -10.37 2.27
CA ARG A 118 6.54 -11.34 3.33
C ARG A 118 6.39 -10.73 4.72
N VAL A 119 6.81 -9.48 4.91
CA VAL A 119 6.51 -8.72 6.13
C VAL A 119 5.00 -8.61 6.36
N LEU A 120 4.20 -8.26 5.34
CA LEU A 120 2.74 -8.21 5.46
C LEU A 120 2.10 -9.56 5.84
N LEU A 121 2.74 -10.68 5.47
CA LEU A 121 2.29 -12.04 5.80
C LEU A 121 2.77 -12.51 7.19
N ALA A 122 4.01 -12.18 7.57
CA ALA A 122 4.64 -12.63 8.82
C ALA A 122 3.98 -12.04 10.08
N PHE A 123 3.43 -10.84 9.96
CA PHE A 123 2.78 -10.11 11.04
C PHE A 123 1.25 -10.25 10.97
N GLN A 124 0.75 -11.47 10.87
CA GLN A 124 -0.68 -11.79 10.94
C GLN A 124 -0.90 -12.96 11.90
N ASP A 125 -2.13 -13.15 12.34
CA ASP A 125 -2.55 -14.39 12.99
C ASP A 125 -2.39 -15.58 12.04
N GLU A 126 -2.17 -16.77 12.61
CA GLU A 126 -1.88 -17.99 11.85
C GLU A 126 -2.93 -18.29 10.77
N GLU A 127 -4.21 -18.13 11.10
CA GLU A 127 -5.32 -18.40 10.19
C GLU A 127 -5.32 -17.43 8.99
N ILE A 128 -5.15 -16.13 9.27
CA ILE A 128 -5.11 -15.09 8.24
C ILE A 128 -3.86 -15.24 7.39
N ARG A 129 -2.71 -15.55 8.01
CA ARG A 129 -1.46 -15.84 7.30
C ARG A 129 -1.64 -17.00 6.32
N ARG A 130 -2.20 -18.12 6.77
CA ARG A 130 -2.45 -19.29 5.93
C ARG A 130 -3.35 -18.94 4.74
N LEU A 131 -4.50 -18.29 5.00
CA LEU A 131 -5.42 -17.86 3.95
C LEU A 131 -4.73 -16.95 2.92
N ARG A 132 -3.96 -15.96 3.38
CA ARG A 132 -3.27 -15.02 2.50
C ARG A 132 -2.17 -15.66 1.66
N VAL A 133 -1.49 -16.68 2.19
CA VAL A 133 -0.51 -17.48 1.46
C VAL A 133 -1.22 -18.33 0.39
N GLU A 134 -2.34 -18.98 0.73
CA GLU A 134 -3.15 -19.73 -0.23
C GLU A 134 -3.65 -18.84 -1.39
N GLU A 135 -4.16 -17.64 -1.09
CA GLU A 135 -4.56 -16.65 -2.10
C GLU A 135 -3.40 -16.26 -3.02
N ALA A 136 -2.21 -16.06 -2.45
CA ALA A 136 -1.02 -15.68 -3.20
C ALA A 136 -0.51 -16.81 -4.11
N VAL A 137 -0.48 -18.05 -3.59
CA VAL A 137 -0.11 -19.24 -4.36
C VAL A 137 -1.11 -19.49 -5.48
N ALA A 138 -2.41 -19.34 -5.24
CA ALA A 138 -3.42 -19.47 -6.29
C ALA A 138 -3.23 -18.44 -7.42
N ARG A 139 -2.74 -17.25 -7.09
CA ARG A 139 -2.45 -16.19 -8.07
C ARG A 139 -1.14 -16.42 -8.83
N ARG A 140 -0.11 -16.94 -8.16
CA ARG A 140 1.26 -17.13 -8.68
C ARG A 140 1.85 -18.46 -8.20
N PRO A 141 1.40 -19.60 -8.74
CA PRO A 141 1.86 -20.93 -8.30
C PRO A 141 3.37 -21.12 -8.46
N GLU A 142 3.98 -20.44 -9.44
CA GLU A 142 5.42 -20.47 -9.71
C GLU A 142 6.28 -19.88 -8.59
N HIS A 143 5.69 -19.10 -7.69
CA HIS A 143 6.36 -18.49 -6.54
C HIS A 143 6.02 -19.20 -5.21
N ALA A 144 5.34 -20.34 -5.26
CA ALA A 144 5.14 -21.18 -4.09
C ALA A 144 6.50 -21.68 -3.57
N ASP A 145 6.72 -21.52 -2.27
CA ASP A 145 7.93 -21.95 -1.59
C ASP A 145 7.56 -22.85 -0.41
N PRO A 146 7.97 -24.14 -0.39
CA PRO A 146 7.75 -25.03 0.75
C PRO A 146 8.33 -24.50 2.06
N GLN A 147 9.32 -23.60 2.00
CA GLN A 147 9.96 -22.98 3.16
C GLN A 147 9.26 -21.69 3.60
N ILE A 148 8.18 -21.26 2.94
CA ILE A 148 7.53 -19.97 3.21
C ILE A 148 7.18 -19.80 4.69
N SER A 149 6.63 -20.83 5.34
CA SER A 149 6.28 -20.77 6.77
C SER A 149 7.50 -20.51 7.66
N SER A 150 8.65 -21.11 7.35
CA SER A 150 9.90 -20.90 8.09
C SER A 150 10.46 -19.49 7.87
N ILE A 151 10.40 -19.00 6.62
CA ILE A 151 10.79 -17.63 6.26
C ILE A 151 9.94 -16.62 7.05
N LEU A 152 8.61 -16.76 7.02
CA LEU A 152 7.69 -15.87 7.72
C LEU A 152 7.89 -15.89 9.24
N ASN A 153 8.16 -17.06 9.82
CA ASN A 153 8.49 -17.17 11.25
C ASN A 153 9.79 -16.42 11.60
N SER A 154 10.81 -16.52 10.75
CA SER A 154 12.09 -15.84 10.95
C SER A 154 11.95 -14.32 10.85
N ILE A 155 11.14 -13.84 9.90
CA ILE A 155 10.81 -12.41 9.75
C ILE A 155 10.07 -11.90 10.98
N ARG A 156 9.07 -12.64 11.47
CA ARG A 156 8.32 -12.27 12.68
C ARG A 156 9.26 -12.16 13.90
N ALA A 157 10.19 -13.11 14.05
CA ALA A 157 11.17 -13.09 15.13
C ALA A 157 12.16 -11.91 15.01
N SER A 158 12.53 -11.53 13.78
CA SER A 158 13.50 -10.46 13.52
C SER A 158 12.88 -9.06 13.58
N GLY A 159 11.56 -8.95 13.40
CA GLY A 159 10.85 -7.67 13.39
C GLY A 159 10.73 -7.01 12.01
N TYR A 160 11.45 -7.51 11.00
CA TYR A 160 11.57 -6.92 9.66
C TYR A 160 12.19 -7.93 8.67
N GLU A 161 12.25 -7.56 7.39
CA GLU A 161 13.03 -8.29 6.39
C GLU A 161 13.97 -7.33 5.64
N SER A 162 15.20 -7.78 5.40
CA SER A 162 16.20 -7.09 4.57
C SER A 162 16.84 -8.09 3.62
N ILE A 163 16.53 -8.01 2.34
CA ILE A 163 16.98 -8.96 1.32
C ILE A 163 17.35 -8.23 0.02
N PRO A 164 18.17 -8.85 -0.85
CA PRO A 164 18.30 -8.40 -2.23
C PRO A 164 16.93 -8.35 -2.92
N SER A 165 16.70 -7.32 -3.73
CA SER A 165 15.48 -7.17 -4.51
C SER A 165 15.37 -8.25 -5.56
N VAL A 166 14.20 -8.88 -5.61
CA VAL A 166 13.82 -9.83 -6.65
C VAL A 166 13.50 -9.15 -7.99
N GLN A 167 13.31 -7.83 -8.00
CA GLN A 167 12.91 -7.05 -9.18
C GLN A 167 14.08 -6.37 -9.88
N VAL A 168 15.10 -5.93 -9.14
CA VAL A 168 16.22 -5.13 -9.67
C VAL A 168 17.53 -5.61 -9.09
N ARG A 169 18.46 -6.02 -9.96
CA ARG A 169 19.82 -6.42 -9.55
C ARG A 169 20.56 -5.25 -8.91
N GLY A 170 21.21 -5.51 -7.78
CA GLY A 170 21.98 -4.50 -7.04
C GLY A 170 21.13 -3.61 -6.13
N LEU A 171 19.81 -3.78 -6.12
CA LEU A 171 18.91 -3.12 -5.17
C LEU A 171 18.68 -4.05 -3.97
N TYR A 172 18.74 -3.52 -2.76
CA TYR A 172 18.25 -4.17 -1.55
C TYR A 172 16.88 -3.61 -1.17
N ALA A 173 16.06 -4.42 -0.53
CA ALA A 173 14.79 -4.00 0.05
C ALA A 173 14.84 -4.23 1.55
N VAL A 174 14.77 -3.14 2.32
CA VAL A 174 14.58 -3.18 3.77
C VAL A 174 13.12 -2.82 4.05
N SER A 175 12.39 -3.68 4.75
CA SER A 175 10.96 -3.48 4.99
C SER A 175 10.57 -3.81 6.42
N PHE A 176 9.79 -2.91 7.03
CA PHE A 176 9.25 -3.04 8.38
C PHE A 176 7.72 -3.03 8.35
N PRO A 177 7.05 -3.78 9.25
CA PRO A 177 5.60 -3.73 9.35
C PRO A 177 5.15 -2.41 9.98
N ILE A 178 3.99 -1.93 9.54
CA ILE A 178 3.20 -0.94 10.27
C ILE A 178 2.10 -1.70 10.98
N LEU A 179 2.17 -1.72 12.30
CA LEU A 179 1.34 -2.56 13.15
C LEU A 179 0.12 -1.79 13.69
N ASP A 180 -1.00 -2.49 13.81
CA ASP A 180 -2.15 -2.02 14.60
C ASP A 180 -2.01 -2.41 16.09
N ALA A 181 -3.06 -2.14 16.88
CA ALA A 181 -3.09 -2.43 18.31
C ALA A 181 -3.10 -3.94 18.66
N ARG A 182 -3.22 -4.83 17.67
CA ARG A 182 -3.20 -6.29 17.82
C ARG A 182 -1.90 -6.90 17.30
N ASP A 183 -0.89 -6.08 17.02
CA ASP A 183 0.36 -6.49 16.38
C ASP A 183 0.16 -7.13 15.00
N HIS A 184 -0.89 -6.72 14.28
CA HIS A 184 -1.13 -7.11 12.90
C HIS A 184 -0.59 -6.05 11.94
N ALA A 185 0.15 -6.48 10.90
CA ALA A 185 0.60 -5.57 9.86
C ALA A 185 -0.57 -5.11 9.00
N ILE A 186 -0.91 -3.83 9.13
CA ILE A 186 -1.89 -3.14 8.28
C ILE A 186 -1.24 -2.55 7.03
N ALA A 187 0.08 -2.33 7.08
CA ALA A 187 0.91 -1.91 5.96
C ALA A 187 2.38 -2.35 6.16
N ALA A 188 3.22 -2.14 5.16
CA ALA A 188 4.67 -2.27 5.26
C ALA A 188 5.35 -1.03 4.70
N LEU A 189 6.31 -0.48 5.43
CA LEU A 189 7.13 0.65 5.00
C LEU A 189 8.48 0.13 4.54
N THR A 190 8.88 0.52 3.34
CA THR A 190 10.03 -0.07 2.65
C THR A 190 10.95 0.99 2.09
N VAL A 191 12.24 0.81 2.33
CA VAL A 191 13.32 1.56 1.67
C VAL A 191 14.00 0.63 0.65
N PRO A 192 13.81 0.87 -0.66
CA PRO A 192 14.66 0.31 -1.69
C PRO A 192 16.03 1.00 -1.63
N TYR A 193 17.06 0.26 -1.23
CA TYR A 193 18.41 0.76 -1.04
C TYR A 193 19.31 0.35 -2.21
N ALA A 194 19.93 1.32 -2.86
CA ALA A 194 21.06 1.11 -3.76
C ALA A 194 22.23 2.00 -3.33
N GLU A 195 23.44 1.44 -3.44
CA GLU A 195 24.67 2.21 -3.33
C GLU A 195 24.92 3.00 -4.62
N ARG A 196 25.39 4.23 -4.45
CA ARG A 196 25.78 5.12 -5.54
C ARG A 196 27.29 5.18 -5.62
N ILE A 197 27.84 4.97 -6.81
CA ILE A 197 29.29 5.00 -7.05
C ILE A 197 29.85 6.42 -6.86
N ASP A 198 29.03 7.44 -7.13
CA ASP A 198 29.40 8.85 -7.04
C ASP A 198 29.11 9.49 -5.68
N GLN A 199 28.65 8.72 -4.68
CA GLN A 199 28.38 9.20 -3.33
C GLN A 199 28.97 8.26 -2.27
N ILE A 200 30.04 8.72 -1.62
CA ILE A 200 30.85 7.90 -0.70
C ILE A 200 30.31 7.94 0.76
N GLN A 201 29.31 8.79 1.05
CA GLN A 201 28.85 9.08 2.42
C GLN A 201 27.38 8.73 2.70
N ARG A 202 26.78 7.83 1.90
CA ARG A 202 25.42 7.35 2.20
C ARG A 202 25.45 6.41 3.42
N LYS A 203 24.33 6.44 4.14
CA LYS A 203 24.05 5.50 5.22
C LYS A 203 24.09 4.06 4.69
N SER A 204 24.80 3.21 5.40
CA SER A 204 24.87 1.77 5.16
C SER A 204 23.53 1.07 5.38
N ILE A 205 23.40 -0.18 4.92
CA ILE A 205 22.17 -0.97 5.13
C ILE A 205 21.78 -1.07 6.62
N PRO A 206 22.69 -1.28 7.58
CA PRO A 206 22.36 -1.24 9.00
C PRO A 206 21.78 0.10 9.46
N GLU A 207 22.37 1.23 9.04
CA GLU A 207 21.88 2.58 9.39
C GLU A 207 20.51 2.87 8.77
N VAL A 208 20.29 2.42 7.53
CA VAL A 208 18.98 2.47 6.86
C VAL A 208 17.95 1.64 7.62
N THR A 209 18.34 0.44 8.06
CA THR A 209 17.48 -0.47 8.83
C THR A 209 17.06 0.15 10.16
N GLU A 210 17.99 0.78 10.87
CA GLU A 210 17.71 1.46 12.14
C GLU A 210 16.77 2.67 11.96
N ALA A 211 17.06 3.53 10.99
CA ALA A 211 16.25 4.71 10.69
C ALA A 211 14.83 4.31 10.25
N LEU A 212 14.72 3.34 9.33
CA LEU A 212 13.44 2.81 8.87
C LEU A 212 12.66 2.14 10.00
N GLY A 213 13.31 1.34 10.85
CA GLY A 213 12.67 0.72 12.00
C GLY A 213 12.12 1.75 13.00
N THR A 214 12.85 2.85 13.20
CA THR A 214 12.38 3.98 14.03
C THR A 214 11.17 4.68 13.40
N ALA A 215 11.21 4.93 12.10
CA ALA A 215 10.09 5.51 11.36
C ALA A 215 8.84 4.61 11.41
N ALA A 216 9.01 3.30 11.22
CA ALA A 216 7.93 2.31 11.26
C ALA A 216 7.28 2.21 12.64
N ARG A 217 8.05 2.23 13.73
CA ARG A 217 7.52 2.26 15.10
C ARG A 217 6.75 3.55 15.38
N ASN A 218 7.27 4.69 14.93
CA ASN A 218 6.58 5.99 15.08
C ASN A 218 5.23 5.98 14.35
N LEU A 219 5.22 5.50 13.10
CA LEU A 219 4.00 5.40 12.31
C LEU A 219 3.00 4.42 12.94
N SER A 220 3.45 3.24 13.37
CA SER A 220 2.62 2.24 14.09
C SER A 220 1.97 2.85 15.33
N GLY A 221 2.72 3.62 16.14
CA GLY A 221 2.14 4.30 17.30
C GLY A 221 1.07 5.34 16.95
N ARG A 222 1.21 6.04 15.83
CA ARG A 222 0.23 7.04 15.36
C ARG A 222 -1.04 6.43 14.77
N VAL A 223 -0.95 5.25 14.15
CA VAL A 223 -2.10 4.57 13.50
C VAL A 223 -2.77 3.54 14.41
N GLY A 224 -1.97 2.78 15.19
CA GLY A 224 -2.41 1.80 16.17
C GLY A 224 -2.83 2.40 17.51
N GLY A 225 -2.45 3.66 17.80
CA GLY A 225 -2.97 4.41 18.93
C GLY A 225 -4.48 4.63 18.81
N MET A 226 -5.25 4.18 19.82
CA MET A 226 -6.70 4.35 19.91
C MET A 226 -7.12 5.79 19.54
N VAL A 227 -8.02 5.94 18.56
CA VAL A 227 -8.86 7.13 18.49
C VAL A 227 -9.85 7.00 19.65
N PRO A 228 -9.99 7.98 20.56
CA PRO A 228 -11.13 8.01 21.46
C PRO A 228 -12.40 8.06 20.61
N LEU A 229 -13.16 6.96 20.59
CA LEU A 229 -14.52 6.98 20.07
C LEU A 229 -15.38 7.85 21.01
N GLY A 230 -15.80 9.03 20.53
CA GLY A 230 -16.86 9.86 21.13
C GLY A 230 -16.41 11.29 21.45
N ARG A 231 -17.11 12.35 21.02
CA ARG A 231 -18.58 12.50 21.04
C ARG A 231 -19.12 13.10 19.75
N ALA A 232 -20.06 12.40 19.12
CA ALA A 232 -21.05 13.04 18.27
C ALA A 232 -21.87 14.01 19.14
N ASN A 233 -21.89 15.29 18.74
CA ASN A 233 -22.65 16.33 19.40
C ASN A 233 -24.15 16.08 19.17
N PRO A 234 -24.99 15.82 20.19
CA PRO A 234 -26.42 15.72 19.97
C PRO A 234 -26.93 17.11 19.59
N ARG A 235 -27.52 17.18 18.40
CA ARG A 235 -28.26 18.34 17.91
C ARG A 235 -29.17 18.89 19.02
N LYS A 236 -29.04 20.20 19.29
CA LYS A 236 -30.09 20.96 19.97
C LYS A 236 -31.38 20.80 19.17
N VAL A 237 -32.31 19.99 19.67
CA VAL A 237 -33.70 20.04 19.28
C VAL A 237 -34.24 21.38 19.80
N LYS A 238 -34.64 22.26 18.88
CA LYS A 238 -35.48 23.41 19.21
C LYS A 238 -36.77 22.86 19.81
N GLY A 239 -37.00 23.13 21.08
CA GLY A 239 -38.33 23.03 21.66
C GLY A 239 -39.19 24.14 21.09
N SER A 240 -40.17 23.75 20.27
CA SER A 240 -41.43 24.44 20.11
C SER A 240 -42.38 23.91 21.19
N ASP A 241 -43.02 24.83 21.92
CA ASP A 241 -44.23 24.76 22.75
C ASP A 241 -43.97 25.71 23.94
N GLY A 242 -44.75 26.74 24.26
CA GLY A 242 -46.10 27.11 23.88
C GLY A 242 -46.70 27.80 25.12
N THR A 243 -46.83 29.13 25.07
CA THR A 243 -47.82 29.97 25.78
C THR A 243 -47.83 31.33 25.09
#